data_AF-A0A7C6ISJ2-F1
#
_entry.id   AF-A0A7C6ISJ2-F1
#
_cell.length_a   1.000
_cell.length_b   1.000
_cell.length_c   1.000
_cell.angle_alpha   90.00
_cell.angle_beta   90.00
_cell.angle_gamma   90.00
#
_symmetry.space_group_name_H-M   'P 1'
#
loop_
_entity.id
_entity.type
_entity.pdbx_description
1 polymer ?
#
loop_
_entity_poly.entity_id
_entity_poly.type
_entity_poly.pdbx_seq_one_letter_code
_entity_poly.pdbx_strand_id
1 'polypeptide(L)'
;MKVLYLALKDFKVTFKDKKALLIMLVMPIILILILGFSLEPMFRQNPRVAKFNVGMISYDRGILAQNLVDIMKGQELSELMDVYEIKEEDIRQLIKDGSITAAVVIPRYFTDKAIKGEDVSIRVYGHPAKQVSGGIVNGIVDSYATGVSCVAVAIDNVIETLMGFGMEHQVLGSKTGQIQDRLVAAVEQAGRVFTESTQQSPRWITGFEYYSVAMVAMFILFGAMFSVFSIIEERQDRTLARLFSTGMGSISLTVGKFIGSYVTCLVQAAILIVFTNWVYGVSWGPSPWAVVIATLAACFAASSFAVFIASVSRTPKSADALQMLTIQGMSLLGGSMLPLYIMPDILKSISRFTINNWAIRSYLSLITGNPLRDISQHLAILLAIGGAFLVLGSWVISAGSDGR
;
A
#
# COMPACT_ATOMS: atom_id res chain seq x y z
N MET A 1 17.34 21.10 35.36
CA MET A 1 15.98 21.51 35.79
C MET A 1 15.34 22.57 34.89
N LYS A 2 16.03 23.68 34.56
CA LYS A 2 15.46 24.78 33.75
C LYS A 2 14.89 24.36 32.38
N VAL A 3 15.55 23.43 31.69
CA VAL A 3 15.12 22.86 30.39
C VAL A 3 13.75 22.18 30.49
N LEU A 4 13.53 21.38 31.53
CA LEU A 4 12.28 20.64 31.73
C LEU A 4 11.11 21.60 32.05
N TYR A 5 11.37 22.65 32.84
CA TYR A 5 10.37 23.69 33.11
C TYR A 5 9.98 24.45 31.84
N LEU A 6 10.92 24.73 30.95
CA LEU A 6 10.62 25.35 29.66
C LEU A 6 9.74 24.43 28.80
N ALA A 7 10.10 23.15 28.70
CA ALA A 7 9.33 22.16 27.96
C ALA A 7 7.90 22.02 28.50
N LEU A 8 7.75 21.94 29.83
CA LEU A 8 6.44 21.90 30.49
C LEU A 8 5.62 23.17 30.26
N LYS A 9 6.28 24.34 30.27
CA LYS A 9 5.63 25.62 29.97
C LYS A 9 5.09 25.63 28.54
N ASP A 10 5.91 25.24 27.57
CA ASP A 10 5.50 25.22 26.16
C ASP A 10 4.34 24.25 25.93
N PHE A 11 4.45 23.03 26.45
CA PHE A 11 3.36 22.06 26.41
C PHE A 11 2.06 22.63 26.99
N LYS A 12 2.14 23.27 28.17
CA LYS A 12 0.97 23.87 28.84
C LYS A 12 0.39 25.06 28.07
N VAL A 13 1.22 25.85 27.39
CA VAL A 13 0.76 26.98 26.56
C VAL A 13 0.01 26.44 25.35
N THR A 14 0.58 25.49 24.61
CA THR A 14 -0.07 24.89 23.44
C THR A 14 -1.39 24.21 23.80
N PHE A 15 -1.46 23.46 24.90
CA PHE A 15 -2.71 22.82 25.34
C PHE A 15 -3.76 23.78 25.90
N LYS A 16 -3.37 24.99 26.31
CA LYS A 16 -4.31 26.03 26.75
C LYS A 16 -4.85 26.87 25.61
N ASP A 17 -4.13 26.96 24.49
CA ASP A 17 -4.64 27.60 23.29
C ASP A 17 -5.69 26.71 22.63
N LYS A 18 -6.96 27.00 22.93
CA LYS A 18 -8.12 26.26 22.42
C LYS A 18 -8.18 26.28 20.89
N LYS A 19 -7.74 27.35 20.24
CA LYS A 19 -7.76 27.45 18.78
C LYS A 19 -6.69 26.56 18.17
N ALA A 20 -5.47 26.61 18.70
CA ALA A 20 -4.39 25.73 18.30
C ALA A 20 -4.76 24.26 18.48
N LEU A 21 -5.30 23.91 19.66
CA LEU A 21 -5.69 22.54 19.98
C LEU A 21 -6.85 22.04 19.11
N LEU A 22 -7.81 22.91 18.80
CA LEU A 22 -8.89 22.60 17.86
C LEU A 22 -8.32 22.31 16.46
N ILE A 23 -7.44 23.16 15.93
CA ILE A 23 -6.83 22.94 14.63
C ILE A 23 -5.98 21.65 14.63
N MET A 24 -5.22 21.42 15.68
CA MET A 24 -4.25 20.33 15.80
C MET A 24 -4.90 18.94 15.98
N LEU A 25 -6.09 18.87 16.58
CA LEU A 25 -6.81 17.61 16.86
C LEU A 25 -8.09 17.43 16.06
N VAL A 26 -8.89 18.48 15.85
CA VAL A 26 -10.21 18.36 15.19
C VAL A 26 -10.07 18.36 13.66
N MET A 27 -9.21 19.21 13.10
CA MET A 27 -8.99 19.23 11.65
C MET A 27 -8.51 17.91 11.05
N PRO A 28 -7.53 17.17 11.63
CA PRO A 28 -7.14 15.88 11.08
C PRO A 28 -8.31 14.90 11.11
N ILE A 29 -9.08 14.88 12.20
CA ILE A 29 -10.25 13.99 12.31
C ILE A 29 -11.27 14.26 11.20
N ILE A 30 -11.57 15.54 10.94
CA ILE A 30 -12.46 15.95 9.86
C ILE A 30 -11.87 15.60 8.49
N LEU A 31 -10.58 15.83 8.26
CA LEU A 31 -9.93 15.52 6.99
C LEU A 31 -9.87 14.01 6.73
N ILE A 32 -9.61 13.19 7.75
CA ILE A 32 -9.68 11.73 7.66
C ILE A 32 -11.11 11.31 7.31
N LEU A 33 -12.13 11.91 7.91
CA LEU A 33 -13.52 11.61 7.60
C LEU A 33 -13.83 11.93 6.13
N ILE A 34 -13.54 13.16 5.68
CA ILE A 34 -13.84 13.63 4.33
C ILE A 34 -13.07 12.80 3.30
N LEU A 35 -11.75 12.67 3.45
CA LEU A 35 -10.90 11.98 2.47
C LEU A 35 -11.07 10.47 2.54
N GLY A 36 -11.25 9.93 3.75
CA GLY A 36 -11.59 8.53 3.98
C GLY A 36 -12.83 8.14 3.19
N PHE A 37 -13.94 8.87 3.32
CA PHE A 37 -15.15 8.59 2.53
C PHE A 37 -15.01 8.91 1.05
N SER A 38 -14.46 10.08 0.72
CA SER A 38 -14.39 10.58 -0.67
C SER A 38 -13.50 9.73 -1.55
N LEU A 39 -12.39 9.25 -1.01
CA LEU A 39 -11.35 8.57 -1.77
C LEU A 39 -11.31 7.06 -1.50
N GLU A 40 -12.14 6.53 -0.60
CA GLU A 40 -12.37 5.08 -0.42
C GLU A 40 -12.49 4.32 -1.75
N PRO A 41 -13.21 4.80 -2.80
CA PRO A 41 -13.31 4.09 -4.07
C PRO A 41 -11.97 3.87 -4.77
N MET A 42 -10.97 4.73 -4.53
CA MET A 42 -9.62 4.57 -5.11
C MET A 42 -8.81 3.48 -4.41
N PHE A 43 -9.17 3.14 -3.17
CA PHE A 43 -8.51 2.12 -2.35
C PHE A 43 -9.20 0.76 -2.43
N ARG A 44 -10.46 0.73 -2.87
CA ARG A 44 -11.17 -0.50 -3.22
C ARG A 44 -10.64 -1.09 -4.53
N GLN A 45 -9.42 -1.60 -4.50
CA GLN A 45 -8.84 -2.45 -5.55
C GLN A 45 -9.21 -3.93 -5.40
N ASN A 46 -10.12 -4.28 -4.49
CA ASN A 46 -11.03 -5.37 -4.76
C ASN A 46 -12.17 -4.80 -5.60
N PRO A 47 -12.16 -4.92 -6.93
CA PRO A 47 -13.45 -5.14 -7.55
C PRO A 47 -13.97 -6.37 -6.80
N ARG A 48 -15.10 -6.25 -6.09
CA ARG A 48 -16.08 -7.31 -6.33
C ARG A 48 -16.22 -7.24 -7.84
N VAL A 49 -15.47 -8.10 -8.56
CA VAL A 49 -15.59 -8.15 -10.01
C VAL A 49 -17.06 -8.41 -10.17
N ALA A 50 -17.79 -7.37 -10.61
CA ALA A 50 -19.23 -7.48 -10.72
C ALA A 50 -19.44 -8.73 -11.57
N LYS A 51 -20.25 -9.66 -11.05
CA LYS A 51 -20.43 -10.96 -11.66
C LYS A 51 -20.57 -10.76 -13.16
N PHE A 52 -19.67 -11.37 -13.93
CA PHE A 52 -19.52 -11.03 -15.34
C PHE A 52 -19.79 -12.24 -16.21
N ASN A 53 -20.42 -11.97 -17.36
CA ASN A 53 -20.82 -13.03 -18.27
C ASN A 53 -19.64 -13.44 -19.16
N VAL A 54 -19.44 -14.74 -19.30
CA VAL A 54 -18.46 -15.35 -20.21
C VAL A 54 -19.21 -16.22 -21.21
N GLY A 55 -18.94 -15.99 -22.49
CA GLY A 55 -19.43 -16.86 -23.56
C GLY A 55 -18.48 -18.02 -23.80
N MET A 56 -19.01 -19.22 -24.00
CA MET A 56 -18.21 -20.38 -24.40
C MET A 56 -18.77 -21.04 -25.65
N ILE A 57 -17.85 -21.48 -26.50
CA ILE A 57 -18.12 -22.26 -27.71
C ILE A 57 -17.18 -23.46 -27.70
N SER A 58 -17.75 -24.67 -27.69
CA SER A 58 -16.97 -25.89 -27.89
C SER A 58 -17.33 -26.55 -29.21
N TYR A 59 -16.35 -26.64 -30.10
CA TYR A 59 -16.44 -27.46 -31.31
C TYR A 59 -15.94 -28.90 -31.11
N ASP A 60 -15.45 -29.21 -29.91
CA ASP A 60 -14.90 -30.49 -29.52
C ASP A 60 -15.78 -31.14 -28.45
N ARG A 61 -16.06 -32.43 -28.61
CA ARG A 61 -16.84 -33.22 -27.63
C ARG A 61 -15.96 -34.19 -26.84
N GLY A 62 -14.64 -34.02 -26.91
CA GLY A 62 -13.70 -34.84 -26.18
C GLY A 62 -13.60 -34.46 -24.71
N ILE A 63 -12.97 -35.35 -23.94
CA ILE A 63 -12.94 -35.28 -22.46
C ILE A 63 -12.25 -34.01 -21.96
N LEU A 64 -11.19 -33.55 -22.63
CA LEU A 64 -10.47 -32.33 -22.25
C LEU A 64 -11.30 -31.07 -22.51
N ALA A 65 -12.02 -31.02 -23.64
CA ALA A 65 -12.93 -29.91 -23.92
C ALA A 65 -14.07 -29.84 -22.88
N GLN A 66 -14.64 -30.99 -22.51
CA GLN A 66 -15.72 -31.05 -21.54
C GLN A 66 -15.25 -30.67 -20.12
N ASN A 67 -14.04 -31.10 -19.74
CA ASN A 67 -13.45 -30.77 -18.43
C ASN A 67 -13.19 -29.26 -18.28
N LEU A 68 -12.72 -28.58 -19.33
CA LEU A 68 -12.60 -27.11 -19.31
C LEU A 68 -13.98 -26.44 -19.15
N VAL A 69 -15.02 -26.96 -19.82
CA VAL A 69 -16.38 -26.45 -19.68
C VAL A 69 -16.88 -26.59 -18.24
N ASP A 70 -16.61 -27.73 -17.62
CA ASP A 70 -17.02 -28.04 -16.24
C ASP A 70 -16.27 -27.19 -15.21
N ILE A 71 -14.96 -26.97 -15.40
CA ILE A 71 -14.16 -26.06 -14.56
C ILE A 71 -14.75 -24.65 -14.63
N MET A 72 -14.99 -24.13 -15.84
CA MET A 72 -15.54 -22.78 -16.04
C MET A 72 -16.95 -22.63 -15.43
N LYS A 73 -17.75 -23.70 -15.38
CA LYS A 73 -19.08 -23.73 -14.74
C LYS A 73 -19.04 -24.13 -13.26
N GLY A 74 -17.85 -24.37 -12.70
CA GLY A 74 -17.66 -24.86 -11.34
C GLY A 74 -18.21 -23.91 -10.28
N GLN A 75 -18.58 -24.46 -9.13
CA GLN A 75 -19.19 -23.71 -8.03
C GLN A 75 -18.30 -22.57 -7.52
N GLU A 76 -16.98 -22.77 -7.51
CA GLU A 76 -15.99 -21.75 -7.11
C GLU A 76 -15.94 -20.54 -8.05
N LEU A 77 -16.16 -20.74 -9.36
CA LEU A 77 -16.17 -19.66 -10.35
C LEU A 77 -17.56 -19.02 -10.50
N SER A 78 -18.62 -19.70 -10.06
CA SER A 78 -20.00 -19.22 -10.13
C SER A 78 -20.29 -17.98 -9.27
N GLU A 79 -19.44 -17.66 -8.31
CA GLU A 79 -19.50 -16.42 -7.53
C GLU A 79 -18.91 -15.22 -8.30
N LEU A 80 -18.03 -15.47 -9.27
CA LEU A 80 -17.29 -14.46 -10.02
C LEU A 80 -17.83 -14.27 -11.44
N MET A 81 -18.34 -15.32 -12.08
CA MET A 81 -18.80 -15.29 -13.46
C MET A 81 -20.03 -16.17 -13.73
N ASP A 82 -20.82 -15.78 -14.73
CA ASP A 82 -21.86 -16.62 -15.32
C ASP A 82 -21.41 -17.07 -16.71
N VAL A 83 -21.50 -18.37 -16.98
CA VAL A 83 -21.01 -18.96 -18.22
C VAL A 83 -22.16 -19.41 -19.10
N TYR A 84 -22.22 -18.87 -20.33
CA TYR A 84 -23.27 -19.13 -21.30
C TYR A 84 -22.70 -19.75 -22.56
N GLU A 85 -23.44 -20.67 -23.16
CA GLU A 85 -23.12 -21.21 -24.49
C GLU A 85 -23.64 -20.25 -25.55
N ILE A 86 -22.78 -19.84 -26.49
CA ILE A 86 -23.09 -18.85 -27.53
C ILE A 86 -22.76 -19.40 -28.92
N LYS A 87 -23.17 -18.73 -30.00
CA LYS A 87 -22.77 -19.04 -31.37
C LYS A 87 -21.62 -18.14 -31.82
N GLU A 88 -20.75 -18.63 -32.71
CA GLU A 88 -19.56 -17.88 -33.15
C GLU A 88 -19.91 -16.57 -33.88
N GLU A 89 -21.05 -16.54 -34.58
CA GLU A 89 -21.56 -15.37 -35.30
C GLU A 89 -21.88 -14.20 -34.35
N ASP A 90 -22.28 -14.49 -33.11
CA ASP A 90 -22.75 -13.51 -32.14
C ASP A 90 -21.62 -12.92 -31.27
N ILE A 91 -20.42 -13.52 -31.27
CA ILE A 91 -19.30 -13.12 -30.38
C ILE A 91 -19.00 -11.62 -30.52
N ARG A 92 -18.88 -11.13 -31.75
CA ARG A 92 -18.46 -9.74 -32.02
C ARG A 92 -19.51 -8.72 -31.58
N GLN A 93 -20.79 -9.07 -31.69
CA GLN A 93 -21.88 -8.19 -31.25
C GLN A 93 -21.99 -8.22 -29.71
N LEU A 94 -22.02 -9.41 -29.11
CA LEU A 94 -22.15 -9.57 -27.66
C LEU A 94 -20.98 -8.98 -26.86
N ILE A 95 -19.76 -9.03 -27.40
CA ILE A 95 -18.60 -8.34 -26.79
C ILE A 95 -18.72 -6.83 -26.95
N LYS A 96 -19.14 -6.31 -28.12
CA LYS A 96 -19.27 -4.86 -28.33
C LYS A 96 -20.39 -4.24 -27.49
N ASP A 97 -21.49 -4.96 -27.32
CA ASP A 97 -22.66 -4.51 -26.57
C ASP A 97 -22.45 -4.65 -25.05
N GLY A 98 -21.33 -5.26 -24.63
CA GLY A 98 -20.95 -5.41 -23.21
C GLY A 98 -21.68 -6.53 -22.48
N SER A 99 -22.56 -7.26 -23.17
CA SER A 99 -23.36 -8.39 -22.67
C SER A 99 -22.50 -9.57 -22.22
N ILE A 100 -21.36 -9.79 -22.88
CA ILE A 100 -20.32 -10.73 -22.42
C ILE A 100 -18.97 -10.00 -22.32
N THR A 101 -18.19 -10.39 -21.32
CA THR A 101 -16.89 -9.77 -21.03
C THR A 101 -15.73 -10.49 -21.70
N ALA A 102 -15.87 -11.79 -21.88
CA ALA A 102 -14.95 -12.61 -22.66
C ALA A 102 -15.71 -13.72 -23.39
N ALA A 103 -15.15 -14.20 -24.51
CA ALA A 103 -15.60 -15.41 -25.19
C ALA A 103 -14.44 -16.39 -25.34
N VAL A 104 -14.66 -17.66 -24.98
CA VAL A 104 -13.69 -18.75 -25.11
C VAL A 104 -14.13 -19.69 -26.23
N VAL A 105 -13.24 -19.94 -27.20
CA VAL A 105 -13.52 -20.81 -28.35
C VAL A 105 -12.56 -21.99 -28.37
N ILE A 106 -13.11 -23.19 -28.16
CA ILE A 106 -12.38 -24.46 -28.22
C ILE A 106 -12.47 -25.01 -29.66
N PRO A 107 -11.33 -25.20 -30.36
CA PRO A 107 -11.31 -25.64 -31.75
C PRO A 107 -11.72 -27.11 -31.92
N ARG A 108 -12.08 -27.51 -33.15
CA ARG A 108 -12.36 -28.93 -33.49
C ARG A 108 -11.11 -29.79 -33.27
N TYR A 109 -11.31 -31.02 -32.80
CA TYR A 109 -10.23 -31.99 -32.53
C TYR A 109 -9.25 -31.51 -31.45
N PHE A 110 -9.68 -30.63 -30.55
CA PHE A 110 -8.87 -30.12 -29.45
C PHE A 110 -8.30 -31.27 -28.61
N THR A 111 -9.17 -32.20 -28.21
CA THR A 111 -8.77 -33.34 -27.37
C THR A 111 -7.80 -34.26 -28.09
N ASP A 112 -8.07 -34.60 -29.35
CA ASP A 112 -7.23 -35.52 -30.13
C ASP A 112 -5.85 -34.95 -30.43
N LYS A 113 -5.76 -33.66 -30.73
CA LYS A 113 -4.49 -32.98 -31.00
C LYS A 113 -3.65 -32.78 -29.75
N ALA A 114 -4.31 -32.42 -28.63
CA ALA A 114 -3.63 -32.27 -27.35
C ALA A 114 -3.01 -33.60 -26.88
N ILE A 115 -3.71 -34.73 -27.08
CA ILE A 115 -3.20 -36.06 -26.73
C ILE A 115 -2.01 -36.49 -27.61
N LYS A 116 -1.93 -36.00 -28.85
CA LYS A 116 -0.84 -36.29 -29.79
C LYS A 116 0.37 -35.36 -29.65
N GLY A 117 0.37 -34.46 -28.66
CA GLY A 117 1.43 -33.47 -28.48
C GLY A 117 1.50 -32.42 -29.60
N GLU A 118 0.44 -32.25 -30.39
CA GLU A 118 0.37 -31.23 -31.43
C GLU A 118 0.06 -29.84 -30.84
N ASP A 119 0.54 -28.78 -31.47
CA ASP A 119 0.23 -27.40 -31.07
C ASP A 119 -1.28 -27.11 -31.21
N VAL A 120 -1.94 -26.83 -30.08
CA VAL A 120 -3.35 -26.41 -30.04
C VAL A 120 -3.48 -25.07 -29.35
N SER A 121 -4.26 -24.16 -29.95
CA SER A 121 -4.54 -22.85 -29.37
C SER A 121 -6.03 -22.68 -29.09
N ILE A 122 -6.36 -22.38 -27.83
CA ILE A 122 -7.69 -21.93 -27.42
C ILE A 122 -7.74 -20.41 -27.66
N ARG A 123 -8.78 -19.94 -28.35
CA ARG A 123 -8.93 -18.51 -28.64
C ARG A 123 -9.79 -17.84 -27.57
N VAL A 124 -9.25 -16.82 -26.92
CA VAL A 124 -9.96 -15.98 -25.94
C VAL A 124 -10.15 -14.59 -26.51
N TYR A 125 -11.40 -14.15 -26.64
CA TYR A 125 -11.76 -12.79 -27.06
C TYR A 125 -12.18 -11.99 -25.84
N GLY A 126 -11.41 -10.97 -25.46
CA GLY A 126 -11.72 -10.10 -24.32
C GLY A 126 -12.27 -8.73 -24.72
N HIS A 127 -13.13 -8.14 -23.88
CA HIS A 127 -13.59 -6.77 -24.06
C HIS A 127 -12.46 -5.75 -23.74
N PRO A 128 -12.12 -4.81 -24.64
CA PRO A 128 -10.98 -3.88 -24.46
C PRO A 128 -11.03 -3.04 -23.18
N ALA A 129 -12.24 -2.61 -22.78
CA ALA A 129 -12.47 -1.84 -21.56
C ALA A 129 -12.55 -2.66 -20.24
N LYS A 130 -12.60 -4.00 -20.29
CA LYS A 130 -12.76 -4.88 -19.11
C LYS A 130 -11.55 -5.82 -18.95
N GLN A 131 -10.36 -5.23 -18.92
CA GLN A 131 -9.08 -5.95 -18.96
C GLN A 131 -8.86 -6.90 -17.78
N VAL A 132 -9.32 -6.54 -16.57
CA VAL A 132 -9.16 -7.39 -15.37
C VAL A 132 -9.97 -8.68 -15.50
N SER A 133 -11.27 -8.57 -15.79
CA SER A 133 -12.15 -9.72 -16.00
C SER A 133 -11.74 -10.58 -17.19
N GLY A 134 -11.32 -9.96 -18.31
CA GLY A 134 -10.77 -10.67 -19.45
C GLY A 134 -9.45 -11.38 -19.12
N GLY A 135 -8.61 -10.75 -18.29
CA GLY A 135 -7.36 -11.32 -17.79
C GLY A 135 -7.58 -12.53 -16.88
N ILE A 136 -8.62 -12.52 -16.04
CA ILE A 136 -9.00 -13.69 -15.22
C ILE A 136 -9.39 -14.87 -16.10
N VAL A 137 -10.26 -14.65 -17.10
CA VAL A 137 -10.68 -15.70 -18.05
C VAL A 137 -9.47 -16.24 -18.82
N ASN A 138 -8.62 -15.34 -19.31
CA ASN A 138 -7.41 -15.73 -20.03
C ASN A 138 -6.45 -16.52 -19.14
N GLY A 139 -6.26 -16.12 -17.88
CA GLY A 139 -5.41 -16.84 -16.93
C GLY A 139 -5.91 -18.24 -16.60
N ILE A 140 -7.24 -18.42 -16.46
CA ILE A 140 -7.84 -19.76 -16.24
C ILE A 140 -7.61 -20.64 -17.48
N VAL A 141 -7.90 -20.13 -18.68
CA VAL A 141 -7.71 -20.87 -19.93
C VAL A 141 -6.24 -21.21 -20.18
N ASP A 142 -5.34 -20.26 -19.92
CA ASP A 142 -3.88 -20.43 -20.09
C ASP A 142 -3.31 -21.43 -19.07
N SER A 143 -3.75 -21.37 -17.81
CA SER A 143 -3.38 -22.34 -16.78
C SER A 143 -3.87 -23.74 -17.13
N TYR A 144 -5.10 -23.86 -17.65
CA TYR A 144 -5.65 -25.14 -18.11
C TYR A 144 -4.85 -25.69 -19.31
N ALA A 145 -4.62 -24.86 -20.33
CA ALA A 145 -3.87 -25.24 -21.52
C ALA A 145 -2.44 -25.67 -21.17
N THR A 146 -1.78 -24.92 -20.30
CA THR A 146 -0.44 -25.25 -19.79
C THR A 146 -0.44 -26.59 -19.06
N GLY A 147 -1.43 -26.84 -18.20
CA GLY A 147 -1.58 -28.11 -17.50
C GLY A 147 -1.74 -29.30 -18.45
N VAL A 148 -2.62 -29.17 -19.46
CA VAL A 148 -2.82 -30.19 -20.49
C VAL A 148 -1.52 -30.44 -21.28
N SER A 149 -0.83 -29.37 -21.71
CA SER A 149 0.44 -29.48 -22.44
C SER A 149 1.54 -30.14 -21.62
N CYS A 150 1.67 -29.82 -20.33
CA CYS A 150 2.65 -30.46 -19.44
C CYS A 150 2.42 -31.97 -19.34
N VAL A 151 1.16 -32.41 -19.21
CA VAL A 151 0.83 -33.83 -19.10
C VAL A 151 1.02 -34.54 -20.45
N ALA A 152 0.63 -33.92 -21.57
CA ALA A 152 0.85 -34.47 -22.91
C ALA A 152 2.35 -34.70 -23.18
N VAL A 153 3.19 -33.69 -22.93
CA VAL A 153 4.65 -33.80 -23.09
C VAL A 153 5.25 -34.86 -22.16
N ALA A 154 4.76 -34.98 -20.93
CA ALA A 154 5.23 -36.01 -20.01
C ALA A 154 4.90 -37.43 -20.51
N ILE A 155 3.73 -37.63 -21.11
CA ILE A 155 3.33 -38.91 -21.71
C ILE A 155 4.16 -39.22 -22.94
N ASP A 156 4.37 -38.25 -23.83
CA ASP A 156 5.20 -38.44 -25.02
C ASP A 156 6.62 -38.88 -24.65
N ASN A 157 7.23 -38.25 -23.63
CA ASN A 157 8.53 -38.67 -23.11
C ASN A 157 8.53 -40.11 -22.55
N VAL A 158 7.46 -40.51 -21.86
CA VAL A 158 7.32 -41.88 -21.33
C VAL A 158 7.17 -42.88 -22.48
N ILE A 159 6.36 -42.56 -23.49
CA ILE A 159 6.14 -43.41 -24.66
C ILE A 159 7.44 -43.54 -25.48
N GLU A 160 8.15 -42.44 -25.74
CA GLU A 160 9.43 -42.43 -26.44
C GLU A 160 10.49 -43.27 -25.69
N THR A 161 10.56 -43.12 -24.37
CA THR A 161 11.45 -43.93 -23.52
C THR A 161 11.11 -45.42 -23.64
N LEU A 162 9.83 -45.79 -23.60
CA LEU A 162 9.38 -47.18 -23.74
C LEU A 162 9.59 -47.74 -25.17
N MET A 163 9.47 -46.90 -26.20
CA MET A 163 9.81 -47.23 -27.58
C MET A 163 11.31 -47.50 -27.74
N GLY A 164 12.16 -46.70 -27.07
CA GLY A 164 13.62 -46.94 -27.02
C GLY A 164 14.01 -48.29 -26.39
N PHE A 165 13.14 -48.87 -25.56
CA PHE A 165 13.32 -50.21 -24.98
C PHE A 165 12.72 -51.36 -25.83
N GLY A 166 12.19 -51.09 -27.03
CA GLY A 166 11.70 -52.12 -27.97
C GLY A 166 10.35 -52.75 -27.61
N MET A 167 9.56 -52.13 -26.72
CA MET A 167 8.24 -52.63 -26.31
C MET A 167 7.11 -52.12 -27.22
N GLU A 168 7.18 -52.41 -28.52
CA GLU A 168 6.34 -51.79 -29.55
C GLU A 168 4.88 -52.29 -29.58
N HIS A 169 4.56 -53.49 -29.08
CA HIS A 169 3.27 -54.14 -29.36
C HIS A 169 2.32 -54.41 -28.18
N GLN A 170 2.72 -54.13 -26.93
CA GLN A 170 1.88 -54.47 -25.77
C GLN A 170 1.17 -53.27 -25.14
N VAL A 171 1.61 -52.04 -25.41
CA VAL A 171 1.15 -50.83 -24.70
C VAL A 171 0.14 -50.01 -25.51
N LEU A 172 0.29 -49.91 -26.84
CA LEU A 172 -0.53 -49.01 -27.66
C LEU A 172 -1.98 -49.48 -27.90
N GLY A 173 -2.25 -50.78 -27.88
CA GLY A 173 -3.56 -51.32 -28.28
C GLY A 173 -4.60 -51.50 -27.15
N SER A 174 -4.16 -51.65 -25.90
CA SER A 174 -5.06 -52.07 -24.79
C SER A 174 -5.22 -51.05 -23.65
N LYS A 175 -4.47 -49.94 -23.68
CA LYS A 175 -4.44 -48.97 -22.56
C LYS A 175 -4.68 -47.51 -22.92
N THR A 176 -5.13 -47.21 -24.13
CA THR A 176 -5.44 -45.81 -24.54
C THR A 176 -6.51 -45.17 -23.65
N GLY A 177 -7.53 -45.94 -23.23
CA GLY A 177 -8.53 -45.47 -22.26
C GLY A 177 -7.97 -45.26 -20.84
N GLN A 178 -7.08 -46.13 -20.37
CA GLN A 178 -6.44 -45.98 -19.05
C GLN A 178 -5.45 -44.81 -19.00
N ILE A 179 -4.80 -44.50 -20.12
CA ILE A 179 -3.93 -43.32 -20.26
C ILE A 179 -4.78 -42.05 -20.26
N GLN A 180 -5.94 -42.05 -20.92
CA GLN A 180 -6.89 -40.92 -20.88
C GLN A 180 -7.44 -40.68 -19.46
N ASP A 181 -7.85 -41.72 -18.72
CA ASP A 181 -8.33 -41.57 -17.35
C ASP A 181 -7.23 -41.05 -16.41
N ARG A 182 -5.98 -41.51 -16.62
CA ARG A 182 -4.82 -40.99 -15.88
C ARG A 182 -4.40 -39.60 -16.31
N LEU A 183 -4.65 -39.20 -17.56
CA LEU A 183 -4.44 -37.84 -18.06
C LEU A 183 -5.37 -36.87 -17.33
N VAL A 184 -6.66 -37.20 -17.26
CA VAL A 184 -7.66 -36.40 -16.55
C VAL A 184 -7.32 -36.34 -15.07
N ALA A 185 -7.01 -37.47 -14.44
CA ALA A 185 -6.61 -37.50 -13.04
C ALA A 185 -5.32 -36.72 -12.77
N ALA A 186 -4.33 -36.76 -13.67
CA ALA A 186 -3.08 -36.01 -13.52
C ALA A 186 -3.26 -34.50 -13.72
N VAL A 187 -4.11 -34.07 -14.66
CA VAL A 187 -4.48 -32.66 -14.83
C VAL A 187 -5.26 -32.15 -13.62
N GLU A 188 -6.24 -32.93 -13.13
CA GLU A 188 -6.99 -32.61 -11.91
C GLU A 188 -6.08 -32.56 -10.67
N GLN A 189 -5.09 -33.45 -10.59
CA GLN A 189 -4.18 -33.54 -9.44
C GLN A 189 -3.08 -32.47 -9.51
N ALA A 190 -2.60 -32.11 -10.69
CA ALA A 190 -1.73 -30.95 -10.91
C ALA A 190 -2.43 -29.63 -10.54
N GLY A 191 -3.74 -29.52 -10.82
CA GLY A 191 -4.58 -28.41 -10.35
C GLY A 191 -4.79 -28.37 -8.83
N ARG A 192 -4.59 -29.49 -8.12
CA ARG A 192 -4.71 -29.60 -6.65
C ARG A 192 -3.42 -29.38 -5.88
N VAL A 193 -2.27 -29.25 -6.54
CA VAL A 193 -1.04 -28.79 -5.87
C VAL A 193 -1.18 -27.29 -5.65
N PHE A 194 -2.07 -26.91 -4.74
CA PHE A 194 -2.00 -25.61 -4.12
C PHE A 194 -0.66 -25.59 -3.40
N THR A 195 0.28 -24.81 -3.92
CA THR A 195 1.20 -24.14 -3.03
C THR A 195 0.31 -23.39 -2.05
N GLU A 196 0.20 -23.89 -0.82
CA GLU A 196 -0.18 -23.03 0.31
C GLU A 196 0.85 -21.93 0.33
N SER A 197 0.56 -20.86 -0.42
CA SER A 197 1.33 -19.65 -0.36
C SER A 197 1.13 -19.14 1.07
N THR A 198 2.13 -19.38 1.92
CA THR A 198 2.23 -18.78 3.26
C THR A 198 2.47 -17.27 3.15
N GLN A 199 2.41 -16.68 1.95
CA GLN A 199 2.17 -15.27 1.77
C GLN A 199 0.69 -15.01 2.07
N GLN A 200 0.43 -14.56 3.30
CA GLN A 200 -0.80 -13.84 3.63
C GLN A 200 -1.11 -12.90 2.46
N SER A 201 -2.28 -13.09 1.83
CA SER A 201 -2.73 -12.21 0.75
C SER A 201 -2.54 -10.76 1.21
N PRO A 202 -1.94 -9.88 0.39
CA PRO A 202 -1.65 -8.52 0.81
C PRO A 202 -2.95 -7.87 1.29
N ARG A 203 -2.99 -7.52 2.58
CA ARG A 203 -4.13 -6.82 3.16
C ARG A 203 -4.30 -5.51 2.41
N TRP A 204 -5.38 -5.39 1.65
CA TRP A 204 -5.72 -4.16 0.95
C TRP A 204 -5.96 -3.05 1.97
N ILE A 205 -5.27 -1.93 1.77
CA ILE A 205 -5.37 -0.76 2.64
C ILE A 205 -6.60 0.02 2.22
N THR A 206 -7.51 0.26 3.17
CA THR A 206 -8.71 1.09 2.98
C THR A 206 -8.35 2.57 2.91
N GLY A 207 -9.25 3.40 2.38
CA GLY A 207 -9.09 4.84 2.37
C GLY A 207 -8.98 5.42 3.79
N PHE A 208 -9.79 4.91 4.73
CA PHE A 208 -9.68 5.29 6.14
C PHE A 208 -8.33 4.94 6.76
N GLU A 209 -7.78 3.75 6.48
CA GLU A 209 -6.45 3.36 6.96
C GLU A 209 -5.35 4.26 6.37
N TYR A 210 -5.38 4.49 5.06
CA TYR A 210 -4.39 5.35 4.41
C TYR A 210 -4.46 6.79 4.93
N TYR A 211 -5.65 7.40 4.96
CA TYR A 211 -5.80 8.78 5.37
C TYR A 211 -5.57 8.99 6.86
N SER A 212 -5.81 7.98 7.70
CA SER A 212 -5.42 8.04 9.11
C SER A 212 -3.90 8.14 9.27
N VAL A 213 -3.17 7.28 8.56
CA VAL A 213 -1.70 7.31 8.53
C VAL A 213 -1.16 8.62 7.97
N ALA A 214 -1.70 9.06 6.84
CA ALA A 214 -1.31 10.28 6.15
C ALA A 214 -1.53 11.54 7.00
N MET A 215 -2.68 11.62 7.67
CA MET A 215 -3.03 12.76 8.52
C MET A 215 -2.24 12.75 9.82
N VAL A 216 -1.97 11.58 10.43
CA VAL A 216 -1.04 11.52 11.56
C VAL A 216 0.34 12.03 11.17
N ALA A 217 0.88 11.62 10.02
CA ALA A 217 2.18 12.11 9.55
C ALA A 217 2.20 13.63 9.30
N MET A 218 1.15 14.17 8.65
CA MET A 218 1.02 15.61 8.39
C MET A 218 0.88 16.42 9.68
N PHE A 219 0.06 15.95 10.61
CA PHE A 219 -0.25 16.70 11.82
C PHE A 219 0.85 16.62 12.89
N ILE A 220 1.73 15.61 12.83
CA ILE A 220 3.00 15.62 13.56
C ILE A 220 3.88 16.81 13.12
N LEU A 221 3.98 17.11 11.82
CA LEU A 221 4.70 18.32 11.37
C LEU A 221 4.00 19.60 11.83
N PHE A 222 2.67 19.63 11.81
CA PHE A 222 1.89 20.78 12.26
C PHE A 222 2.13 21.06 13.75
N GLY A 223 2.02 20.05 14.61
CA GLY A 223 2.27 20.18 16.05
C GLY A 223 3.70 20.62 16.36
N ALA A 224 4.68 20.08 15.61
CA ALA A 224 6.08 20.42 15.79
C ALA A 224 6.34 21.90 15.48
N MET A 225 5.87 22.37 14.32
CA MET A 225 6.07 23.76 13.90
C MET A 225 5.34 24.73 14.83
N PHE A 226 4.10 24.44 15.20
CA PHE A 226 3.31 25.30 16.08
C PHE A 226 3.97 25.46 17.47
N SER A 227 4.51 24.37 18.03
CA SER A 227 5.17 24.42 19.34
C SER A 227 6.47 25.20 19.30
N VAL A 228 7.33 24.95 18.30
CA VAL A 228 8.65 25.60 18.23
C VAL A 228 8.53 27.09 17.89
N PHE A 229 7.60 27.49 17.02
CA PHE A 229 7.52 28.85 16.49
C PHE A 229 7.01 29.87 17.51
N SER A 230 6.41 29.41 18.61
CA SER A 230 6.15 30.22 19.81
C SER A 230 7.38 31.00 20.31
N ILE A 231 8.61 30.54 20.02
CA ILE A 231 9.84 31.26 20.35
C ILE A 231 9.97 32.62 19.63
N ILE A 232 9.38 32.74 18.44
CA ILE A 232 9.45 33.96 17.62
C ILE A 232 8.47 34.99 18.18
N GLU A 233 7.30 34.55 18.63
CA GLU A 233 6.36 35.37 19.40
C GLU A 233 6.99 35.83 20.72
N GLU A 234 7.65 34.93 21.47
CA GLU A 234 8.35 35.28 22.71
C GLU A 234 9.46 36.32 22.51
N ARG A 235 10.11 36.29 21.34
CA ARG A 235 11.11 37.30 20.96
C ARG A 235 10.44 38.65 20.71
N GLN A 236 9.30 38.66 20.03
CA GLN A 236 8.55 39.88 19.72
C GLN A 236 7.95 40.50 21.00
N ASP A 237 7.41 39.67 21.90
CA ASP A 237 6.80 40.09 23.17
C ASP A 237 7.83 40.43 24.25
N ARG A 238 9.13 40.39 23.91
CA ARG A 238 10.29 40.63 24.80
C ARG A 238 10.34 39.70 26.02
N THR A 239 9.56 38.63 26.04
CA THR A 239 9.59 37.63 27.11
C THR A 239 10.82 36.73 27.00
N LEU A 240 11.42 36.63 25.82
CA LEU A 240 12.66 35.90 25.58
C LEU A 240 13.86 36.50 26.35
N ALA A 241 13.97 37.83 26.41
CA ALA A 241 15.04 38.51 27.14
C ALA A 241 14.97 38.22 28.65
N ARG A 242 13.75 38.16 29.20
CA ARG A 242 13.50 37.75 30.58
C ARG A 242 13.87 36.28 30.85
N LEU A 243 13.80 35.42 29.84
CA LEU A 243 14.24 34.03 29.97
C LEU A 243 15.77 33.95 30.08
N PHE A 244 16.48 34.72 29.25
CA PHE A 244 17.94 34.81 29.30
C PHE A 244 18.46 35.42 30.61
N SER A 245 17.75 36.39 31.19
CA SER A 245 18.13 36.97 32.49
C SER A 245 18.05 35.99 33.66
N THR A 246 17.42 34.80 33.49
CA THR A 246 17.46 33.72 34.49
C THR A 246 18.74 32.88 34.44
N GLY A 247 19.71 33.23 33.57
CA GLY A 247 20.92 32.44 33.33
C GLY A 247 20.64 31.16 32.54
N MET A 248 19.73 31.22 31.57
CA MET A 248 19.48 30.12 30.62
C MET A 248 20.30 30.37 29.34
N GLY A 249 21.18 29.44 28.97
CA GLY A 249 21.95 29.54 27.73
C GLY A 249 21.13 29.19 26.48
N SER A 250 21.59 29.62 25.30
CA SER A 250 20.93 29.37 24.01
C SER A 250 20.69 27.88 23.73
N ILE A 251 21.64 27.01 24.08
CA ILE A 251 21.51 25.55 23.91
C ILE A 251 20.41 25.00 24.83
N SER A 252 20.32 25.49 26.07
CA SER A 252 19.28 25.04 27.01
C SER A 252 17.88 25.47 26.55
N LEU A 253 17.76 26.64 25.94
CA LEU A 253 16.52 27.12 25.33
C LEU A 253 16.11 26.21 24.16
N THR A 254 17.02 25.94 23.22
CA THR A 254 16.77 25.09 22.05
C THR A 254 16.36 23.67 22.44
N VAL A 255 17.09 23.04 23.37
CA VAL A 255 16.77 21.69 23.84
C VAL A 255 15.42 21.68 24.58
N GLY A 256 15.10 22.71 25.37
CA GLY A 256 13.82 22.79 26.06
C GLY A 256 12.64 22.94 25.10
N LYS A 257 12.78 23.77 24.07
CA LYS A 257 11.79 23.94 22.99
C LYS A 257 11.63 22.65 22.17
N PHE A 258 12.74 21.98 21.85
CA PHE A 258 12.72 20.69 21.18
C PHE A 258 11.94 19.65 21.99
N ILE A 259 12.24 19.50 23.28
CA ILE A 259 11.55 18.54 24.16
C ILE A 259 10.06 18.90 24.28
N GLY A 260 9.72 20.18 24.46
CA GLY A 260 8.32 20.63 24.52
C GLY A 260 7.54 20.29 23.25
N SER A 261 8.15 20.56 22.09
CA SER A 261 7.60 20.21 20.78
C SER A 261 7.44 18.69 20.63
N TYR A 262 8.49 17.93 20.96
CA TYR A 262 8.49 16.47 20.84
C TYR A 262 7.38 15.83 21.69
N VAL A 263 7.22 16.25 22.94
CA VAL A 263 6.15 15.78 23.83
C VAL A 263 4.78 16.17 23.28
N THR A 264 4.62 17.40 22.78
CA THR A 264 3.37 17.87 22.19
C THR A 264 2.95 17.01 20.99
N CYS A 265 3.89 16.73 20.08
CA CYS A 265 3.67 15.85 18.92
C CYS A 265 3.33 14.42 19.32
N LEU A 266 3.98 13.88 20.35
CA LEU A 266 3.69 12.52 20.83
C LEU A 266 2.28 12.42 21.39
N VAL A 267 1.88 13.36 22.24
CA VAL A 267 0.51 13.37 22.80
C VAL A 267 -0.51 13.53 21.67
N GLN A 268 -0.26 14.42 20.71
CA GLN A 268 -1.12 14.60 19.55
C GLN A 268 -1.27 13.32 18.72
N ALA A 269 -0.15 12.71 18.33
CA ALA A 269 -0.15 11.51 17.52
C ALA A 269 -0.84 10.36 18.25
N ALA A 270 -0.59 10.21 19.56
CA ALA A 270 -1.27 9.22 20.38
C ALA A 270 -2.79 9.44 20.40
N ILE A 271 -3.26 10.67 20.59
CA ILE A 271 -4.70 10.99 20.54
C ILE A 271 -5.28 10.61 19.17
N LEU A 272 -4.63 10.98 18.07
CA LEU A 272 -5.13 10.67 16.72
C LEU A 272 -5.12 9.17 16.41
N ILE A 273 -4.07 8.45 16.79
CA ILE A 273 -3.96 7.00 16.59
C ILE A 273 -5.04 6.26 17.39
N VAL A 274 -5.23 6.63 18.67
CA VAL A 274 -6.27 6.04 19.53
C VAL A 274 -7.66 6.37 18.99
N PHE A 275 -7.90 7.61 18.58
CA PHE A 275 -9.19 8.05 18.03
C PHE A 275 -9.52 7.29 16.73
N THR A 276 -8.58 7.20 15.80
CA THR A 276 -8.80 6.52 14.50
C THR A 276 -9.01 5.02 14.67
N ASN A 277 -8.33 4.39 15.63
CA ASN A 277 -8.58 3.00 15.99
C ASN A 277 -10.01 2.83 16.54
N TRP A 278 -10.40 3.65 17.52
CA TRP A 278 -11.68 3.47 18.22
C TRP A 278 -12.91 3.89 17.40
N VAL A 279 -12.81 5.00 16.67
CA VAL A 279 -13.94 5.61 15.95
C VAL A 279 -14.03 5.14 14.50
N TYR A 280 -12.89 5.01 13.82
CA TYR A 280 -12.85 4.61 12.40
C TYR A 280 -12.49 3.14 12.20
N GLY A 281 -12.20 2.39 13.27
CA GLY A 281 -11.86 0.96 13.17
C GLY A 281 -10.50 0.70 12.52
N VAL A 282 -9.60 1.70 12.50
CA VAL A 282 -8.30 1.58 11.83
C VAL A 282 -7.36 0.69 12.63
N SER A 283 -6.96 -0.42 12.04
CA SER A 283 -6.00 -1.36 12.62
C SER A 283 -4.58 -0.96 12.26
N TRP A 284 -3.88 -0.32 13.20
CA TRP A 284 -2.49 0.16 13.04
C TRP A 284 -1.41 -0.94 12.96
N GLY A 285 -1.81 -2.20 13.01
CA GLY A 285 -0.94 -3.37 12.92
C GLY A 285 -1.02 -4.27 14.17
N PRO A 286 -0.46 -5.48 14.12
CA PRO A 286 -0.55 -6.46 15.19
C PRO A 286 0.26 -6.08 16.44
N SER A 287 1.27 -5.22 16.30
CA SER A 287 2.16 -4.81 17.39
C SER A 287 2.01 -3.33 17.71
N PRO A 288 1.32 -2.96 18.82
CA PRO A 288 1.21 -1.57 19.27
C PRO A 288 2.58 -0.94 19.53
N TRP A 289 3.55 -1.72 20.00
CA TRP A 289 4.90 -1.24 20.28
C TRP A 289 5.65 -0.81 19.02
N ALA A 290 5.45 -1.49 17.89
CA ALA A 290 6.05 -1.09 16.62
C ALA A 290 5.50 0.26 16.15
N VAL A 291 4.20 0.51 16.35
CA VAL A 291 3.56 1.80 16.06
C VAL A 291 4.15 2.89 16.94
N VAL A 292 4.29 2.65 18.25
CA VAL A 292 4.91 3.60 19.18
C VAL A 292 6.34 3.96 18.76
N ILE A 293 7.16 2.98 18.38
CA ILE A 293 8.53 3.22 17.92
C ILE A 293 8.56 4.06 16.63
N ALA A 294 7.67 3.76 15.68
CA ALA A 294 7.53 4.56 14.47
C ALA A 294 7.10 6.00 14.76
N THR A 295 6.17 6.19 15.70
CA THR A 295 5.73 7.52 16.13
C THR A 295 6.85 8.29 16.84
N LEU A 296 7.63 7.65 17.71
CA LEU A 296 8.80 8.27 18.35
C LEU A 296 9.80 8.78 17.29
N ALA A 297 10.15 7.96 16.30
CA ALA A 297 11.06 8.34 15.23
C ALA A 297 10.50 9.49 14.36
N ALA A 298 9.21 9.44 14.01
CA ALA A 298 8.56 10.48 13.21
C ALA A 298 8.47 11.81 13.97
N CYS A 299 8.06 11.80 15.24
CA CYS A 299 8.02 13.00 16.08
C CYS A 299 9.41 13.60 16.30
N PHE A 300 10.45 12.77 16.37
CA PHE A 300 11.84 13.21 16.53
C PHE A 300 12.29 13.97 15.29
N ALA A 301 12.11 13.36 14.11
CA ALA A 301 12.42 13.98 12.83
C ALA A 301 11.69 15.33 12.65
N ALA A 302 10.38 15.35 12.92
CA ALA A 302 9.55 16.54 12.79
C ALA A 302 9.95 17.67 13.76
N SER A 303 10.19 17.34 15.03
CA SER A 303 10.55 18.34 16.05
C SER A 303 11.94 18.92 15.80
N SER A 304 12.91 18.09 15.41
CA SER A 304 14.25 18.55 15.04
C SER A 304 14.22 19.46 13.82
N PHE A 305 13.39 19.11 12.84
CA PHE A 305 13.21 19.91 11.65
C PHE A 305 12.52 21.24 11.94
N ALA A 306 11.52 21.26 12.83
CA ALA A 306 10.89 22.50 13.29
C ALA A 306 11.90 23.45 13.98
N VAL A 307 12.80 22.90 14.81
CA VAL A 307 13.91 23.67 15.41
C VAL A 307 14.82 24.27 14.35
N PHE A 308 15.17 23.51 13.32
CA PHE A 308 15.97 24.03 12.20
C PHE A 308 15.26 25.19 11.48
N ILE A 309 14.00 25.03 11.09
CA ILE A 309 13.29 26.13 10.39
C ILE A 309 13.12 27.35 11.29
N ALA A 310 12.84 27.15 12.58
CA ALA A 310 12.75 28.25 13.54
C ALA A 310 14.09 28.99 13.71
N SER A 311 15.22 28.29 13.61
CA SER A 311 16.56 28.90 13.71
C SER A 311 16.86 29.88 12.56
N VAL A 312 16.35 29.59 11.35
CA VAL A 312 16.56 30.41 10.15
C VAL A 312 15.49 31.52 10.05
N SER A 313 14.37 31.38 10.76
CA SER A 313 13.26 32.32 10.75
C SER A 313 13.54 33.56 11.62
N ARG A 314 13.59 34.75 11.00
CA ARG A 314 13.94 36.00 11.70
C ARG A 314 12.74 36.80 12.20
N THR A 315 11.61 36.71 11.50
CA THR A 315 10.40 37.49 11.77
C THR A 315 9.17 36.57 11.92
N PRO A 316 8.13 36.97 12.67
CA PRO A 316 6.88 36.20 12.77
C PRO A 316 6.28 35.91 11.38
N LYS A 317 6.20 36.91 10.50
CA LYS A 317 5.69 36.75 9.13
C LYS A 317 6.48 35.73 8.29
N SER A 318 7.81 35.77 8.35
CA SER A 318 8.64 34.77 7.65
C SER A 318 8.46 33.36 8.24
N ALA A 319 8.19 33.30 9.54
CA ALA A 319 7.97 32.05 10.23
C ALA A 319 6.65 31.41 9.77
N ASP A 320 5.55 32.18 9.76
CA ASP A 320 4.26 31.71 9.26
C ASP A 320 4.35 31.22 7.81
N ALA A 321 5.06 31.96 6.96
CA ALA A 321 5.27 31.58 5.57
C ALA A 321 6.07 30.27 5.43
N LEU A 322 7.18 30.13 6.17
CA LEU A 322 8.00 28.92 6.15
C LEU A 322 7.26 27.72 6.74
N GLN A 323 6.50 27.91 7.82
CA GLN A 323 5.64 26.88 8.39
C GLN A 323 4.64 26.39 7.34
N MET A 324 3.91 27.30 6.69
CA MET A 324 2.89 26.96 5.70
C MET A 324 3.50 26.23 4.49
N LEU A 325 4.56 26.80 3.89
CA LEU A 325 5.23 26.21 2.73
C LEU A 325 5.79 24.83 3.04
N THR A 326 6.34 24.65 4.23
CA THR A 326 7.02 23.42 4.55
C THR A 326 6.06 22.31 4.94
N ILE A 327 5.04 22.61 5.76
CA ILE A 327 3.99 21.62 6.09
C ILE A 327 3.28 21.21 4.81
N GLN A 328 2.85 22.17 3.98
CA GLN A 328 2.11 21.87 2.76
C GLN A 328 3.00 21.18 1.72
N GLY A 329 4.24 21.64 1.54
CA GLY A 329 5.21 21.05 0.62
C GLY A 329 5.58 19.62 0.99
N MET A 330 5.97 19.37 2.25
CA MET A 330 6.30 18.02 2.71
C MET A 330 5.09 17.08 2.72
N SER A 331 3.89 17.59 3.03
CA SER A 331 2.67 16.78 3.07
C SER A 331 2.15 16.43 1.67
N LEU A 332 2.24 17.37 0.73
CA LEU A 332 1.88 17.12 -0.67
C LEU A 332 2.87 16.14 -1.32
N LEU A 333 4.16 16.43 -1.24
CA LEU A 333 5.21 15.63 -1.87
C LEU A 333 5.43 14.29 -1.17
N GLY A 334 5.18 14.24 0.14
CA GLY A 334 5.45 13.06 0.96
C GLY A 334 4.31 12.07 1.08
N GLY A 335 3.19 12.31 0.41
CA GLY A 335 2.11 11.32 0.29
C GLY A 335 0.91 11.53 1.24
N SER A 336 0.90 12.59 2.05
CA SER A 336 -0.20 12.83 2.99
C SER A 336 -1.48 13.30 2.29
N MET A 337 -1.35 14.11 1.23
CA MET A 337 -2.51 14.61 0.48
C MET A 337 -2.80 13.79 -0.76
N LEU A 338 -1.74 13.44 -1.49
CA LEU A 338 -1.83 12.67 -2.73
C LEU A 338 -1.21 11.29 -2.47
N PRO A 339 -1.95 10.19 -2.63
CA PRO A 339 -1.41 8.89 -2.25
C PRO A 339 -0.14 8.46 -3.01
N LEU A 340 0.80 7.82 -2.30
CA LEU A 340 2.09 7.43 -2.89
C LEU A 340 1.97 6.49 -4.11
N TYR A 341 0.91 5.70 -4.19
CA TYR A 341 0.71 4.73 -5.28
C TYR A 341 0.25 5.39 -6.59
N ILE A 342 -0.48 6.51 -6.52
CA ILE A 342 -0.92 7.27 -7.71
C ILE A 342 0.11 8.30 -8.19
N MET A 343 1.19 8.51 -7.45
CA MET A 343 2.25 9.44 -7.85
C MET A 343 2.99 8.93 -9.11
N PRO A 344 3.31 9.83 -10.07
CA PRO A 344 4.27 9.51 -11.13
C PRO A 344 5.69 9.34 -10.55
N ASP A 345 6.58 8.67 -11.28
CA ASP A 345 7.90 8.25 -10.77
C ASP A 345 8.80 9.41 -10.32
N ILE A 346 8.66 10.57 -10.96
CA ILE A 346 9.35 11.80 -10.58
C ILE A 346 8.92 12.24 -9.18
N LEU A 347 7.61 12.30 -8.92
CA LEU A 347 7.08 12.67 -7.60
C LEU A 347 7.43 11.62 -6.54
N LYS A 348 7.36 10.32 -6.87
CA LYS A 348 7.79 9.23 -5.98
C LYS A 348 9.28 9.34 -5.61
N SER A 349 10.10 9.84 -6.52
CA SER A 349 11.53 10.04 -6.25
C SER A 349 11.76 11.23 -5.32
N ILE A 350 11.05 12.33 -5.54
CA ILE A 350 11.11 13.52 -4.69
C ILE A 350 10.52 13.23 -3.29
N SER A 351 9.49 12.39 -3.19
CA SER A 351 8.85 12.05 -1.91
C SER A 351 9.85 11.48 -0.91
N ARG A 352 10.87 10.75 -1.37
CA ARG A 352 11.92 10.15 -0.53
C ARG A 352 12.75 11.18 0.27
N PHE A 353 12.69 12.45 -0.08
CA PHE A 353 13.34 13.52 0.69
C PHE A 353 12.47 14.10 1.82
N THR A 354 11.22 13.65 1.93
CA THR A 354 10.26 14.18 2.91
C THR A 354 10.16 13.29 4.14
N ILE A 355 9.89 13.91 5.30
CA ILE A 355 9.61 13.20 6.56
C ILE A 355 8.33 12.38 6.42
N ASN A 356 7.30 12.94 5.79
CA ASN A 356 5.99 12.29 5.62
C ASN A 356 6.10 10.97 4.86
N ASN A 357 6.91 10.88 3.79
CA ASN A 357 7.06 9.64 3.03
C ASN A 357 7.56 8.49 3.91
N TRP A 358 8.59 8.73 4.73
CA TRP A 358 9.16 7.69 5.59
C TRP A 358 8.23 7.34 6.76
N ALA A 359 7.53 8.33 7.33
CA ALA A 359 6.51 8.09 8.35
C ALA A 359 5.34 7.25 7.80
N ILE A 360 4.76 7.67 6.66
CA ILE A 360 3.65 6.98 6.00
C ILE A 360 4.03 5.55 5.64
N ARG A 361 5.18 5.34 5.00
CA ARG A 361 5.64 3.98 4.66
C ARG A 361 5.84 3.08 5.88
N SER A 362 6.35 3.64 6.98
CA SER A 362 6.47 2.91 8.24
C SER A 362 5.11 2.44 8.74
N TYR A 363 4.15 3.34 8.85
CA TYR A 363 2.81 3.00 9.34
C TYR A 363 2.05 2.07 8.39
N LEU A 364 2.09 2.30 7.06
CA LEU A 364 1.44 1.42 6.09
C LEU A 364 2.00 -0.01 6.16
N SER A 365 3.32 -0.16 6.33
CA SER A 365 3.95 -1.47 6.50
C SER A 365 3.46 -2.20 7.75
N LEU A 366 3.26 -1.47 8.86
CA LEU A 366 2.70 -2.04 10.08
C LEU A 366 1.23 -2.43 9.94
N ILE A 367 0.42 -1.60 9.26
CA ILE A 367 -1.00 -1.90 8.97
C ILE A 367 -1.15 -3.19 8.15
N THR A 368 -0.24 -3.40 7.19
CA THR A 368 -0.23 -4.62 6.38
C THR A 368 0.25 -5.87 7.13
N GLY A 369 0.65 -5.74 8.40
CA GLY A 369 1.03 -6.87 9.26
C GLY A 369 2.53 -7.17 9.30
N ASN A 370 3.37 -6.35 8.66
CA ASN A 370 4.81 -6.60 8.64
C ASN A 370 5.44 -6.37 10.03
N PRO A 371 6.49 -7.15 10.38
CA PRO A 371 7.20 -6.98 11.64
C PRO A 371 8.01 -5.68 11.69
N LEU A 372 8.42 -5.29 12.90
CA LEU A 372 9.26 -4.10 13.16
C LEU A 372 10.56 -4.08 12.32
N ARG A 373 11.11 -5.26 11.99
CA ARG A 373 12.32 -5.40 11.18
C ARG A 373 12.17 -4.72 9.81
N ASP A 374 10.99 -4.77 9.22
CA ASP A 374 10.75 -4.29 7.85
C ASP A 374 10.65 -2.76 7.80
N ILE A 375 10.37 -2.13 8.93
CA ILE A 375 10.38 -0.67 9.03
C ILE A 375 11.71 -0.10 9.54
N SER A 376 12.69 -0.94 9.91
CA SER A 376 13.97 -0.51 10.49
C SER A 376 14.73 0.50 9.61
N GLN A 377 14.74 0.31 8.29
CA GLN A 377 15.35 1.26 7.36
C GLN A 377 14.64 2.62 7.38
N HIS A 378 13.30 2.61 7.42
CA HIS A 378 12.50 3.84 7.49
C HIS A 378 12.77 4.60 8.79
N LEU A 379 12.88 3.87 9.92
CA LEU A 379 13.24 4.44 11.23
C LEU A 379 14.65 5.05 11.22
N ALA A 380 15.63 4.33 10.66
CA ALA A 380 17.00 4.82 10.57
C ALA A 380 17.08 6.13 9.77
N ILE A 381 16.33 6.24 8.68
CA ILE A 381 16.29 7.46 7.86
C ILE A 381 15.61 8.60 8.62
N LEU A 382 14.49 8.36 9.32
CA LEU A 382 13.84 9.38 10.16
C LEU A 382 14.78 9.89 11.27
N LEU A 383 15.48 8.98 11.95
CA LEU A 383 16.45 9.33 12.98
C LEU A 383 17.65 10.10 12.39
N ALA A 384 18.14 9.71 11.21
CA ALA A 384 19.22 10.42 10.53
C ALA A 384 18.80 11.84 10.12
N ILE A 385 17.60 12.00 9.54
CA ILE A 385 17.01 13.30 9.20
C ILE A 385 16.87 14.16 10.46
N GLY A 386 16.31 13.60 11.53
CA GLY A 386 16.14 14.30 12.80
C GLY A 386 17.47 14.70 13.44
N GLY A 387 18.47 13.83 13.41
CA GLY A 387 19.81 14.13 13.93
C GLY A 387 20.48 15.25 13.14
N ALA A 388 20.45 15.17 11.80
CA ALA A 388 21.02 16.19 10.93
C ALA A 388 20.40 17.57 11.16
N PHE A 389 19.06 17.66 11.20
CA PHE A 389 18.39 18.95 11.42
C PHE A 389 18.56 19.49 12.83
N LEU A 390 18.64 18.63 13.85
CA LEU A 390 18.90 19.09 15.22
C LEU A 390 20.30 19.71 15.34
N VAL A 391 21.30 19.09 14.72
CA VAL A 391 22.68 19.61 14.68
C VAL A 391 22.73 20.93 13.91
N LEU A 392 22.15 20.98 12.71
CA LEU A 392 22.10 22.20 11.90
C LEU A 392 21.36 23.34 12.61
N GLY A 393 20.19 23.06 13.18
CA GLY A 393 19.41 24.06 13.92
C GLY A 393 20.16 24.59 15.15
N SER A 394 20.85 23.71 15.88
CA SER A 394 21.67 24.11 17.03
C SER A 394 22.86 24.98 16.60
N TRP A 395 23.54 24.60 15.51
CA TRP A 395 24.68 25.35 14.96
C TRP A 395 24.31 26.75 14.46
N VAL A 396 23.17 26.88 13.75
CA VAL A 396 22.66 28.19 13.29
C VAL A 396 22.34 29.10 14.48
N ILE A 397 21.77 28.56 15.55
CA ILE A 397 21.44 29.34 16.76
C ILE A 397 22.71 29.80 17.48
N SER A 398 23.72 28.93 17.63
CA SER A 398 24.98 29.31 18.29
C SER A 398 25.77 30.35 17.49
N ALA A 399 25.85 30.19 16.17
CA ALA A 399 26.56 31.15 15.31
C ALA A 399 25.88 32.54 15.33
N GLY A 400 24.56 32.59 15.54
CA GLY A 400 23.81 33.84 15.66
C GLY A 400 23.90 34.52 17.04
N SER A 401 24.33 33.82 18.10
CA SER A 401 24.47 34.40 19.44
C SER A 401 25.81 35.09 19.68
N ASP A 402 26.87 34.75 18.95
CA ASP A 402 28.20 35.36 19.11
C ASP A 402 28.33 36.74 18.42
N GLY A 403 27.31 37.18 17.67
CA GLY A 403 27.30 38.44 16.94
C GLY A 403 26.28 39.48 17.44
N ARG A 404 25.76 39.35 18.66
CA ARG A 404 24.74 40.26 19.23
C ARG A 404 25.09 40.79 20.61
#